data_AF-A0A3D5T802-F1
#
_entry.id   AF-A0A3D5T802-F1
#
_cell.length_a   1.000
_cell.length_b   1.000
_cell.length_c   1.000
_cell.angle_alpha   90.00
_cell.angle_beta   90.00
_cell.angle_gamma   90.00
#
_symmetry.space_group_name_H-M   'P 1'
#
loop_
_entity.id
_entity.type
_entity.pdbx_description
1 polymer ?
#
loop_
_entity_poly.entity_id
_entity_poly.type
_entity_poly.pdbx_seq_one_letter_code
_entity_poly.pdbx_strand_id
1 'polypeptide(L)' 'MFKGSHLLQIGASNIVVIHNHPSGIPLPSRDDFNVIRRIRDAGELLGIPLVDFIVIGCGDFVSFKEKDLLKL' A
#
# COMPACT_ATOMS: atom_id res chain seq x y z
N MET A 1 7.22 9.52 -2.34
CA MET A 1 6.15 10.12 -3.17
C MET A 1 5.67 9.08 -4.17
N PHE A 2 4.37 8.81 -4.23
CA PHE A 2 3.79 7.87 -5.21
C PHE A 2 3.78 8.50 -6.61
N LYS A 3 4.36 7.84 -7.61
CA LYS A 3 4.44 8.30 -9.01
C LYS A 3 3.52 7.47 -9.91
N GLY A 4 2.21 7.72 -9.84
CA GLY A 4 1.21 6.93 -10.57
C GLY A 4 1.45 6.84 -12.09
N SER A 5 1.95 7.91 -12.73
CA SER A 5 2.26 7.91 -14.17
C SER A 5 3.32 6.89 -14.58
N HIS A 6 4.23 6.52 -13.68
CA HIS A 6 5.25 5.52 -13.97
C HIS A 6 4.65 4.12 -14.11
N LEU A 7 3.54 3.83 -13.42
CA LEU A 7 2.83 2.55 -13.53
C LEU A 7 2.35 2.30 -14.97
N LEU A 8 1.88 3.36 -15.64
CA LEU A 8 1.47 3.31 -17.04
C LEU A 8 2.67 3.08 -17.97
N GLN A 9 3.78 3.78 -17.72
CA GLN A 9 5.00 3.67 -18.55
C GLN A 9 5.59 2.27 -18.56
N ILE A 10 5.52 1.57 -17.42
CA ILE A 10 6.05 0.21 -17.29
C ILE A 10 5.00 -0.87 -17.60
N GLY A 11 3.75 -0.49 -17.92
CA GLY A 11 2.67 -1.43 -18.16
C GLY A 11 2.30 -2.27 -16.93
N ALA A 12 2.32 -1.68 -15.74
CA ALA A 12 1.98 -2.37 -14.51
C ALA A 12 0.50 -2.81 -14.51
N SER A 13 0.24 -4.04 -14.07
CA SER A 13 -1.13 -4.56 -13.94
C SER A 13 -1.72 -4.41 -12.54
N ASN A 14 -0.87 -4.28 -11.51
CA ASN A 14 -1.27 -4.23 -10.10
C ASN A 14 -0.26 -3.42 -9.28
N ILE A 15 -0.68 -2.95 -8.10
CA ILE A 15 0.18 -2.26 -7.13
C ILE A 15 0.29 -3.11 -5.85
N VAL A 16 1.50 -3.25 -5.32
CA VAL A 16 1.75 -3.68 -3.93
C VAL A 16 2.65 -2.63 -3.29
N VAL A 17 2.34 -2.23 -2.06
CA VAL A 17 3.13 -1.24 -1.33
C VAL A 17 3.72 -1.91 -0.09
N ILE A 18 5.00 -1.62 0.18
CA ILE A 18 5.68 -2.06 1.39
C ILE A 18 6.16 -0.82 2.12
N HIS A 19 5.81 -0.70 3.40
CA HIS A 19 6.24 0.38 4.28
C HIS A 19 7.02 -0.17 5.46
N ASN A 20 8.25 0.30 5.66
CA ASN A 20 9.07 -0.10 6.80
C ASN A 20 8.78 0.83 7.98
N HIS A 21 8.46 0.26 9.14
CA HIS A 21 8.44 0.95 10.43
C HIS A 21 9.79 0.74 11.15
N PRO A 22 10.69 1.74 11.15
CA PRO A 22 12.01 1.61 11.78
C PRO A 22 11.94 1.39 13.30
N SER A 23 10.79 1.66 13.92
CA SER A 23 10.50 1.33 15.32
C SER A 23 10.50 -0.19 15.58
N GLY A 24 10.44 -1.01 14.54
CA GLY A 24 10.32 -2.46 14.62
C GLY A 24 8.89 -2.96 14.87
N ILE A 25 7.92 -2.07 15.08
CA ILE A 25 6.52 -2.42 15.36
C ILE A 25 5.70 -2.25 14.08
N PRO A 26 5.18 -3.33 13.46
CA PRO A 26 4.46 -3.26 12.19
C PRO A 26 2.99 -2.78 12.34
N LEU A 27 2.63 -2.19 13.48
CA LEU A 27 1.29 -1.64 13.71
C LEU A 27 1.07 -0.42 12.80
N PRO A 28 0.07 -0.42 11.89
CA PRO A 28 -0.13 0.68 10.98
C PRO A 28 -0.50 1.99 11.69
N SER A 29 0.07 3.09 11.20
CA SER A 29 -0.20 4.46 11.65
C SER A 29 -1.39 5.08 10.90
N ARG A 30 -1.90 6.22 11.38
CA ARG A 30 -2.91 7.00 10.64
C ARG A 30 -2.41 7.45 9.27
N ASP A 31 -1.10 7.69 9.12
CA ASP A 31 -0.53 8.10 7.85
C ASP A 31 -0.51 6.95 6.84
N ASP A 32 -0.31 5.71 7.28
CA ASP A 32 -0.45 4.52 6.43
C ASP A 32 -1.86 4.44 5.84
N PHE A 33 -2.90 4.60 6.66
CA PHE A 33 -4.29 4.63 6.17
C PHE A 33 -4.54 5.75 5.16
N ASN A 34 -4.00 6.96 5.41
CA ASN A 34 -4.12 8.08 4.48
C ASN A 34 -3.44 7.81 3.14
N VAL A 35 -2.25 7.19 3.17
CA VAL A 35 -1.49 6.83 1.98
C VAL A 35 -2.22 5.74 1.19
N ILE A 36 -2.71 4.71 1.86
CA ILE A 36 -3.44 3.60 1.24
C ILE A 36 -4.66 4.10 0.51
N ARG A 37 -5.47 4.95 1.14
CA ARG A 37 -6.66 5.52 0.49
C ARG A 37 -6.30 6.21 -0.82
N ARG A 38 -5.27 7.08 -0.80
CA ARG A 38 -4.82 7.81 -2.00
C ARG A 38 -4.31 6.87 -3.10
N ILE A 39 -3.53 5.86 -2.74
CA ILE A 39 -2.96 4.90 -3.72
C ILE A 39 -4.06 4.01 -4.29
N ARG A 40 -4.97 3.51 -3.45
CA ARG A 40 -6.13 2.73 -3.89
C ARG A 40 -6.98 3.53 -4.87
N ASP A 41 -7.40 4.73 -4.48
CA ASP A 41 -8.28 5.55 -5.32
C ASP A 41 -7.60 5.91 -6.66
N ALA A 42 -6.29 6.17 -6.66
CA ALA A 42 -5.51 6.39 -7.88
C ALA A 42 -5.35 5.12 -8.72
N GLY A 43 -5.13 3.96 -8.08
CA GLY A 43 -5.01 2.67 -8.75
C GLY A 43 -6.31 2.27 -9.45
N GLU A 44 -7.45 2.42 -8.78
CA GLU A 44 -8.78 2.19 -9.36
C GLU A 44 -9.02 3.10 -10.57
N LEU A 45 -8.70 4.39 -10.45
CA LEU A 45 -8.84 5.35 -11.56
C LEU A 45 -7.99 4.97 -12.79
N LEU A 46 -6.80 4.40 -12.55
CA LEU A 46 -5.87 3.99 -13.61
C LEU A 46 -6.14 2.59 -14.15
N GLY A 47 -7.07 1.82 -13.56
CA GLY A 47 -7.26 0.40 -13.86
C GLY A 47 -6.11 -0.50 -13.41
N ILE A 48 -5.34 -0.06 -12.41
CA ILE A 48 -4.18 -0.76 -11.84
C ILE A 48 -4.40 -0.86 -10.32
N PRO A 49 -5.18 -1.86 -9.84
CA PRO A 49 -5.66 -1.89 -8.47
C PRO A 49 -4.53 -2.14 -7.46
N LEU A 50 -4.71 -1.62 -6.24
CA LEU A 50 -3.87 -1.93 -5.08
C LEU A 50 -4.25 -3.31 -4.53
N VAL A 51 -3.34 -4.27 -4.67
CA VAL A 51 -3.54 -5.65 -4.21
C VAL A 51 -3.24 -5.80 -2.73
N ASP A 52 -2.20 -5.13 -2.22
CA ASP A 52 -1.89 -5.14 -0.79
C ASP A 52 -1.02 -3.94 -0.37
N PHE A 53 -1.12 -3.58 0.91
CA PHE A 53 -0.20 -2.69 1.59
C PHE A 53 0.36 -3.43 2.81
N ILE A 54 1.68 -3.55 2.89
CA ILE A 54 2.35 -4.36 3.89
C ILE A 54 3.24 -3.45 4.73
N VAL A 55 2.95 -3.37 6.04
CA VAL A 55 3.84 -2.70 7.00
C VAL A 55 4.79 -3.75 7.56
N ILE A 56 6.10 -3.55 7.42
CA ILE A 56 7.13 -4.45 7.94
C ILE A 56 7.82 -3.84 9.16
N GLY A 57 8.18 -4.70 10.11
CA GLY A 57 8.92 -4.38 11.33
C GLY A 57 10.01 -5.41 11.61
N CYS A 58 10.43 -5.53 12.88
CA CYS A 58 11.53 -6.42 13.28
C CYS A 58 11.09 -7.89 13.24
N GLY A 59 11.28 -8.55 12.10
CA GLY A 59 10.93 -9.97 11.90
C GLY A 59 9.43 -10.25 11.81
N ASP A 60 8.60 -9.20 11.70
CA ASP A 60 7.15 -9.28 11.68
C ASP A 60 6.56 -8.29 10.67
N PHE A 61 5.30 -8.51 10.26
CA PHE A 61 4.61 -7.66 9.30
C PHE A 61 3.09 -7.64 9.52
N VAL A 62 2.44 -6.63 8.98
CA VAL A 62 0.98 -6.54 8.86
C VAL A 62 0.61 -6.34 7.38
N SER A 63 -0.07 -7.32 6.79
CA SER A 63 -0.75 -7.18 5.50
C SER A 63 -2.13 -6.56 5.71
N PHE A 64 -2.40 -5.45 5.01
CA PHE A 64 -3.73 -4.84 5.01
C PHE A 64 -4.77 -5.74 4.35
N LYS A 65 -4.39 -6.50 3.33
CA LYS A 65 -5.26 -7.49 2.70
C LYS A 65 -5.67 -8.59 3.67
N GLU A 66 -4.71 -9.19 4.38
CA GLU A 66 -4.98 -10.27 5.34
C GLU A 66 -5.82 -9.81 6.53
N LYS A 67 -5.70 -8.54 6.92
CA LYS A 67 -6.48 -7.93 8.00
C LYS A 67 -7.81 -7.31 7.54
N ASP A 68 -8.18 -7.48 6.26
CA ASP A 68 -9.36 -6.87 5.62
C ASP A 68 -9.44 -5.32 5.77
N LEU A 69 -8.29 -4.65 5.79
CA LEU A 69 -8.17 -3.20 5.99
C LEU A 69 -8.20 -2.40 4.67
N LEU A 70 -8.20 -3.05 3.50
CA LEU A 70 -8.21 -2.36 2.20
C LEU A 70 -9.55 -1.70 1.84
N LYS A 71 -10.63 -2.11 2.50
CA LYS A 71 -12.01 -1.65 2.26
C LYS A 71 -12.38 -0.37 3.02
N LEU A 72 -11.51 0.10 3.93
CA LEU A 72 -11.73 1.27 4.78
C LEU A 72 -11.58 2.60 4.04
#